data_AF-A0A0D7NV65-F1
#
_entry.id   AF-A0A0D7NV65-F1
#
_cell.length_a   1.000
_cell.length_b   1.000
_cell.length_c   1.000
_cell.angle_alpha   90.00
_cell.angle_beta   90.00
_cell.angle_gamma   90.00
#
_symmetry.space_group_name_H-M   'P 1'
#
loop_
_entity.id
_entity.type
_entity.pdbx_description
1 polymer ?
#
loop_
_entity_poly.entity_id
_entity_poly.type
_entity_poly.pdbx_seq_one_letter_code
_entity_poly.pdbx_strand_id
1 'polypeptide(L)'
;MRHGKVHRKLNRTAEHRKAMFANMCAALIKHEQIVTTLPKAKELRPIVEKLVTLGKKGGLALRRQAISEMRDKDQVRKLFDTIATRYKDRQGGYTRIIKAGFRYGDNAPMAVIEFVDRDVDAKGKDSGPVLAKEAEAA
;
A
#
# COMPACT_ATOMS: atom_id res chain seq x y z
N MET A 1 5.25 26.88 14.00
CA MET A 1 6.26 26.46 12.99
C MET A 1 6.36 24.93 12.92
N ARG A 2 6.79 24.35 11.78
CA ARG A 2 6.94 22.89 11.54
C ARG A 2 8.38 22.50 11.14
N HIS A 3 9.40 23.11 11.73
CA HIS A 3 10.80 22.79 11.41
C HIS A 3 11.12 21.32 11.75
N GLY A 4 11.83 20.62 10.85
CA GLY A 4 12.21 19.21 11.01
C GLY A 4 11.07 18.18 10.89
N LYS A 5 9.82 18.60 10.62
CA LYS A 5 8.67 17.68 10.52
C LYS A 5 8.46 17.18 9.09
N VAL A 6 8.76 15.91 8.86
CA VAL A 6 8.73 15.28 7.52
C VAL A 6 7.35 14.67 7.18
N HIS A 7 6.62 14.15 8.17
CA HIS A 7 5.41 13.35 7.95
C HIS A 7 4.10 14.12 8.16
N ARG A 8 3.05 13.71 7.43
CA ARG A 8 1.70 14.27 7.59
C ARG A 8 0.98 13.67 8.81
N LYS A 9 0.26 14.52 9.56
CA LYS A 9 -0.61 14.08 10.68
C LYS A 9 -1.92 13.42 10.23
N LEU A 10 -2.38 13.68 9.00
CA LEU A 10 -3.62 13.13 8.41
C LEU A 10 -4.86 13.24 9.31
N ASN A 11 -4.93 14.28 10.15
CA ASN A 11 -5.98 14.52 11.15
C ASN A 11 -6.30 13.27 11.99
N ARG A 12 -5.27 12.51 12.38
CA ARG A 12 -5.38 11.28 13.16
C ARG A 12 -4.34 11.25 14.29
N THR A 13 -4.64 10.51 15.36
CA THR A 13 -3.68 10.18 16.42
C THR A 13 -2.57 9.27 15.88
N ALA A 14 -1.47 9.13 16.62
CA ALA A 14 -0.34 8.28 16.20
C ALA A 14 -0.73 6.80 16.05
N GLU A 15 -1.50 6.28 17.01
CA GLU A 15 -1.99 4.90 17.03
C GLU A 15 -2.89 4.60 15.83
N HIS A 16 -3.85 5.48 15.55
CA HIS A 16 -4.73 5.32 14.38
C HIS A 16 -3.92 5.39 13.10
N ARG A 17 -2.95 6.32 12.95
CA ARG A 17 -2.09 6.32 11.75
C ARG A 17 -1.33 5.01 11.59
N LYS A 18 -0.76 4.46 12.67
CA LYS A 18 -0.03 3.18 12.62
C LYS A 18 -0.93 2.04 12.16
N ALA A 19 -2.13 1.91 12.75
CA ALA A 19 -3.09 0.88 12.36
C ALA A 19 -3.59 1.07 10.91
N MET A 20 -3.91 2.30 10.52
CA MET A 20 -4.37 2.60 9.16
C MET A 20 -3.31 2.23 8.11
N PHE A 21 -2.05 2.58 8.35
CA PHE A 21 -0.98 2.24 7.41
C PHE A 21 -0.65 0.74 7.40
N ALA A 22 -0.74 0.04 8.53
CA ALA A 22 -0.61 -1.42 8.57
C ALA A 22 -1.66 -2.08 7.65
N ASN A 23 -2.92 -1.68 7.78
CA ASN A 23 -4.01 -2.18 6.93
C ASN A 23 -3.81 -1.81 5.45
N MET A 24 -3.36 -0.58 5.16
CA MET A 24 -3.09 -0.15 3.78
C MET A 24 -1.90 -0.90 3.16
N CYS A 25 -0.87 -1.23 3.93
CA CYS A 25 0.24 -2.06 3.46
C CYS A 25 -0.23 -3.48 3.14
N ALA A 26 -1.00 -4.10 4.05
CA ALA A 26 -1.59 -5.42 3.83
C ALA A 26 -2.48 -5.43 2.57
N ALA A 27 -3.36 -4.44 2.42
CA ALA A 27 -4.21 -4.30 1.24
C ALA A 27 -3.40 -4.10 -0.05
N LEU A 28 -2.36 -3.28 -0.03
CA LEU A 28 -1.50 -3.08 -1.20
C LEU A 28 -0.72 -4.35 -1.55
N ILE A 29 -0.22 -5.11 -0.58
CA ILE A 29 0.45 -6.40 -0.85
C ILE A 29 -0.54 -7.43 -1.37
N LYS A 30 -1.76 -7.48 -0.81
CA LYS A 30 -2.81 -8.40 -1.24
C LYS A 30 -3.21 -8.15 -2.69
N HIS A 31 -3.62 -6.93 -2.99
CA HIS A 31 -4.24 -6.58 -4.27
C HIS A 31 -3.29 -6.00 -5.31
N GLU A 32 -2.06 -5.68 -4.91
CA GLU A 32 -0.99 -5.08 -5.72
C GLU A 32 -1.29 -3.70 -6.34
N GLN A 33 -2.53 -3.23 -6.17
CA GLN A 33 -3.03 -1.92 -6.54
C GLN A 33 -4.17 -1.53 -5.58
N ILE A 34 -4.13 -0.32 -5.02
CA ILE A 34 -5.23 0.26 -4.25
C ILE A 34 -5.48 1.71 -4.67
N VAL A 35 -6.72 2.16 -4.51
CA VAL A 35 -7.12 3.57 -4.74
C VAL A 35 -7.35 4.23 -3.39
N THR A 36 -6.71 5.38 -3.16
CA THR A 36 -6.81 6.11 -1.89
C THR A 36 -6.62 7.61 -2.13
N THR A 37 -6.61 8.42 -1.07
CA THR A 37 -6.34 9.85 -1.22
C THR A 37 -4.86 10.09 -1.49
N LEU A 38 -4.54 11.07 -2.33
CA LEU A 38 -3.17 11.41 -2.72
C LEU A 38 -2.21 11.61 -1.52
N PRO A 39 -2.61 12.30 -0.43
CA PRO A 39 -1.76 12.41 0.76
C PRO A 39 -1.47 11.06 1.42
N LYS A 40 -2.46 10.15 1.49
CA LYS A 40 -2.25 8.82 2.08
C LYS A 40 -1.33 7.96 1.20
N ALA A 41 -1.51 7.98 -0.12
CA ALA A 41 -0.63 7.27 -1.05
C ALA A 41 0.84 7.72 -0.90
N LYS A 42 1.08 9.03 -0.80
CA LYS A 42 2.44 9.59 -0.62
C LYS A 42 3.07 9.21 0.72
N GLU A 43 2.30 9.12 1.80
CA GLU A 43 2.81 8.65 3.10
C GLU A 43 2.97 7.12 3.17
N LEU A 44 2.18 6.38 2.38
CA LEU A 44 2.28 4.91 2.34
C LEU A 44 3.58 4.43 1.68
N ARG A 45 4.03 5.13 0.63
CA ARG A 45 5.23 4.77 -0.15
C ARG A 45 6.48 4.47 0.70
N PRO A 46 6.96 5.36 1.60
CA PRO A 46 8.16 5.07 2.39
C PRO A 46 7.99 3.88 3.35
N ILE A 47 6.77 3.51 3.72
CA ILE A 47 6.50 2.37 4.60
C ILE A 47 6.59 1.08 3.78
N VAL A 48 5.87 1.02 2.66
CA VAL A 48 5.82 -0.17 1.80
C VAL A 48 7.18 -0.45 1.17
N GLU A 49 7.91 0.58 0.71
CA GLU A 49 9.24 0.36 0.12
C GLU A 49 10.25 -0.18 1.12
N LYS A 50 10.16 0.22 2.40
CA LYS A 50 10.95 -0.38 3.48
C LYS A 50 10.57 -1.84 3.70
N LEU A 51 9.27 -2.17 3.71
CA LEU A 51 8.81 -3.56 3.84
C LEU A 51 9.33 -4.45 2.70
N VAL A 52 9.28 -3.99 1.45
CA VAL A 52 9.87 -4.74 0.32
C VAL A 52 11.37 -4.90 0.50
N THR A 53 12.07 -3.85 0.97
CA THR A 53 13.52 -3.92 1.25
C THR A 53 13.84 -4.93 2.36
N LEU A 54 13.02 -5.03 3.42
CA LEU A 54 13.15 -6.06 4.44
C LEU A 54 12.92 -7.46 3.86
N GLY A 55 11.89 -7.61 3.01
CA GLY A 55 11.60 -8.86 2.31
C GLY A 55 12.78 -9.36 1.49
N LYS A 56 13.42 -8.46 0.72
CA LYS A 56 14.60 -8.77 -0.10
C LYS A 56 15.81 -9.25 0.71
N LYS A 57 16.03 -8.69 1.90
CA LYS A 57 17.11 -9.11 2.80
C LYS A 57 16.85 -10.50 3.39
N GLY A 58 15.57 -10.85 3.59
CA GLY A 58 15.18 -12.15 4.12
C GLY A 58 15.55 -12.37 5.59
N GLY A 59 15.47 -13.62 6.04
CA GLY A 59 15.81 -14.02 7.41
C GLY A 59 14.66 -13.92 8.42
N LEU A 60 14.76 -14.73 9.49
CA LEU A 60 13.70 -14.88 10.48
C LEU A 60 13.41 -13.59 11.27
N ALA A 61 14.46 -12.85 11.64
CA ALA A 61 14.34 -11.61 12.40
C ALA A 61 13.56 -10.54 11.61
N LEU A 62 13.89 -10.34 10.33
CA LEU A 62 13.21 -9.37 9.49
C LEU A 62 11.77 -9.79 9.17
N ARG A 63 11.51 -11.10 9.04
CA ARG A 63 10.13 -11.61 8.91
C ARG A 63 9.30 -11.31 10.16
N ARG A 64 9.85 -11.50 11.36
CA ARG A 64 9.20 -11.13 12.63
C ARG A 64 8.95 -9.63 12.74
N GLN A 65 9.90 -8.80 12.28
CA GLN A 65 9.72 -7.35 12.23
C GLN A 65 8.56 -6.97 11.29
N ALA A 66 8.52 -7.52 10.07
CA ALA A 66 7.43 -7.25 9.13
C ALA A 66 6.06 -7.68 9.68
N ILE A 67 5.99 -8.80 10.42
CA ILE A 67 4.76 -9.25 11.11
C ILE A 67 4.32 -8.24 12.18
N SER A 68 5.25 -7.68 12.96
CA SER A 68 4.89 -6.71 14.01
C SER A 68 4.39 -5.37 13.45
N GLU A 69 4.90 -4.97 12.28
CA GLU A 69 4.49 -3.77 11.57
C GLU A 69 3.14 -3.93 10.86
N MET A 70 2.96 -5.01 10.10
CA MET A 70 1.78 -5.21 9.26
C MET A 70 0.63 -5.95 9.97
N ARG A 71 0.93 -6.76 10.99
CA ARG A 71 -0.03 -7.57 11.76
C ARG A 71 -0.83 -8.58 10.93
N ASP A 72 -0.36 -8.92 9.73
CA ASP A 72 -0.97 -9.89 8.83
C ASP A 72 0.09 -10.88 8.34
N LYS A 73 0.00 -12.14 8.77
CA LYS A 73 1.01 -13.16 8.48
C LYS A 73 0.98 -13.61 7.02
N ASP A 74 -0.20 -13.62 6.40
CA ASP A 74 -0.35 -14.11 5.03
C ASP A 74 0.18 -13.08 4.03
N GLN A 75 -0.05 -11.80 4.29
CA GLN A 75 0.57 -10.75 3.48
C GLN A 75 2.08 -10.67 3.72
N VAL A 76 2.59 -10.95 4.93
CA VAL A 76 4.05 -11.06 5.12
C VAL A 76 4.62 -12.23 4.33
N ARG A 77 3.91 -13.37 4.28
CA ARG A 77 4.32 -14.51 3.47
C ARG A 77 4.44 -14.12 1.99
N LYS A 78 3.39 -13.54 1.42
CA LYS A 78 3.40 -13.03 0.03
C LYS A 78 4.50 -12.00 -0.21
N LEU A 79 4.74 -11.11 0.75
CA LEU A 79 5.79 -10.10 0.67
C LEU A 79 7.18 -10.72 0.52
N PHE A 80 7.52 -11.73 1.33
CA PHE A 80 8.83 -12.37 1.31
C PHE A 80 9.00 -13.38 0.18
N ASP A 81 7.93 -14.07 -0.22
CA ASP A 81 8.03 -15.18 -1.16
C ASP A 81 7.84 -14.70 -2.61
N THR A 82 6.82 -13.86 -2.86
CA THR A 82 6.47 -13.39 -4.21
C THR A 82 7.08 -12.02 -4.50
N ILE A 83 6.77 -11.01 -3.66
CA ILE A 83 7.09 -9.60 -3.97
C ILE A 83 8.60 -9.35 -3.87
N ALA A 84 9.26 -9.85 -2.83
CA ALA A 84 10.70 -9.71 -2.64
C ALA A 84 11.50 -10.37 -3.78
N THR A 85 11.10 -11.58 -4.19
CA THR A 85 11.69 -12.30 -5.33
C THR A 85 11.54 -11.49 -6.62
N ARG A 86 10.34 -10.95 -6.88
CA ARG A 86 10.06 -10.13 -8.06
C ARG A 86 10.96 -8.90 -8.15
N TYR A 87 11.26 -8.27 -7.01
CA TYR A 87 12.04 -7.03 -6.96
C TYR A 87 13.50 -7.22 -6.56
N LYS A 88 14.04 -8.45 -6.64
CA LYS A 88 15.40 -8.78 -6.21
C LYS A 88 16.46 -7.83 -6.80
N ASP A 89 16.37 -7.55 -8.10
CA ASP A 89 17.39 -6.76 -8.81
C ASP A 89 17.08 -5.25 -8.85
N ARG A 90 15.88 -4.84 -8.44
CA ARG A 90 15.46 -3.43 -8.44
C ARG A 90 16.00 -2.69 -7.21
N GLN A 91 16.74 -1.59 -7.40
CA GLN A 91 17.30 -0.77 -6.31
C GLN A 91 16.32 0.36 -5.88
N GLY A 92 15.24 -0.01 -5.20
CA GLY A 92 14.22 0.96 -4.73
C GLY A 92 13.19 1.35 -5.80
N GLY A 93 12.22 2.19 -5.42
CA GLY A 93 11.16 2.60 -6.35
C GLY A 93 10.24 1.44 -6.77
N TYR A 94 9.82 0.63 -5.80
CA TYR A 94 8.96 -0.54 -6.04
C TYR A 94 7.50 -0.16 -6.32
N THR A 95 7.09 1.05 -5.94
CA THR A 95 5.71 1.53 -6.07
C THR A 95 5.60 2.73 -6.99
N ARG A 96 4.46 2.84 -7.67
CA ARG A 96 4.07 3.98 -8.50
C ARG A 96 2.83 4.63 -7.92
N ILE A 97 2.76 5.96 -7.98
CA ILE A 97 1.56 6.73 -7.60
C ILE A 97 1.06 7.48 -8.83
N ILE A 98 -0.18 7.24 -9.22
CA ILE A 98 -0.87 7.88 -10.35
C ILE A 98 -2.03 8.69 -9.79
N LYS A 99 -2.15 9.98 -10.17
CA LYS A 99 -3.29 10.80 -9.75
C LYS A 99 -4.57 10.29 -10.41
N ALA A 100 -5.66 10.25 -9.65
CA ALA A 100 -6.93 9.65 -10.08
C ALA A 100 -8.10 10.63 -9.89
N GLY A 101 -7.90 11.89 -10.29
CA GLY A 101 -8.92 12.94 -10.18
C GLY A 101 -9.31 13.28 -8.75
N PHE A 102 -10.57 13.69 -8.57
CA PHE A 102 -11.14 14.08 -7.28
C PHE A 102 -12.36 13.23 -6.95
N ARG A 103 -12.53 12.93 -5.66
CA ARG A 103 -13.66 12.14 -5.19
C ARG A 103 -14.95 12.98 -5.14
N TYR A 104 -16.04 12.40 -5.63
CA TYR A 104 -17.37 12.97 -5.50
C TYR A 104 -17.79 13.07 -4.03
N GLY A 105 -18.40 14.19 -3.65
CA GLY A 105 -18.91 14.45 -2.30
C GLY A 105 -17.98 15.31 -1.42
N ASP A 106 -16.66 15.08 -1.43
CA ASP A 106 -15.72 15.84 -0.60
C ASP A 106 -14.57 16.49 -1.39
N ASN A 107 -14.55 16.33 -2.72
CA ASN A 107 -13.52 16.84 -3.62
C ASN A 107 -12.09 16.47 -3.17
N ALA A 108 -11.92 15.31 -2.51
CA ALA A 108 -10.61 14.88 -2.06
C ALA A 108 -9.77 14.43 -3.27
N PRO A 109 -8.50 14.89 -3.42
CA PRO A 109 -7.65 14.43 -4.50
C PRO A 109 -7.30 12.96 -4.30
N MET A 110 -7.62 12.14 -5.30
CA MET A 110 -7.43 10.70 -5.29
C MET A 110 -6.16 10.30 -6.03
N ALA A 111 -5.64 9.12 -5.68
CA ALA A 111 -4.50 8.51 -6.35
C ALA A 111 -4.60 6.98 -6.29
N VAL A 112 -4.19 6.36 -7.38
CA VAL A 112 -3.87 4.94 -7.42
C VAL A 112 -2.43 4.78 -6.94
N ILE A 113 -2.20 3.88 -5.99
CA ILE A 113 -0.86 3.40 -5.64
C ILE A 113 -0.77 1.91 -5.97
N GLU A 114 0.29 1.54 -6.67
CA GLU A 114 0.48 0.20 -7.20
C GLU A 114 1.94 -0.23 -7.19
N PHE A 115 2.18 -1.53 -7.23
CA PHE A 115 3.50 -2.09 -7.52
C PHE A 115 3.84 -1.92 -9.02
N VAL A 116 5.09 -1.56 -9.33
CA VAL A 116 5.53 -1.25 -10.70
C VAL A 116 5.32 -2.41 -11.66
N ASP A 117 5.70 -3.62 -11.23
CA ASP A 117 5.61 -4.87 -11.99
C ASP A 117 4.51 -5.77 -11.37
N ARG A 118 3.31 -5.22 -11.14
CA ARG A 118 2.22 -5.93 -10.44
C ARG A 118 1.64 -7.10 -11.23
N ASP A 119 1.12 -8.09 -10.52
CA ASP A 119 0.14 -9.05 -11.02
C ASP A 119 -1.19 -8.31 -11.23
N VAL A 120 -1.72 -8.34 -12.46
CA VAL A 120 -2.96 -7.63 -12.81
C VAL A 120 -4.18 -8.30 -12.19
N ASP A 121 -4.15 -9.63 -12.07
CA ASP A 121 -5.23 -10.45 -11.56
C ASP A 121 -5.34 -10.35 -10.03
N ALA A 122 -4.29 -9.86 -9.36
CA ALA A 122 -4.33 -9.61 -7.92
C ALA A 122 -5.35 -8.53 -7.51
N LYS A 123 -5.69 -7.63 -8.43
CA LYS A 123 -6.60 -6.52 -8.15
C LYS A 123 -7.98 -7.04 -7.76
N GLY A 124 -8.44 -6.68 -6.56
CA GLY A 124 -9.78 -7.02 -6.09
C GLY A 124 -9.95 -8.44 -5.53
N LYS A 125 -8.87 -9.24 -5.41
CA LYS A 125 -8.93 -10.61 -4.84
C LYS A 125 -9.58 -10.62 -3.45
N ASP A 126 -10.73 -11.27 -3.31
CA ASP A 126 -11.55 -11.37 -2.09
C ASP A 126 -11.94 -10.01 -1.47
N SER A 127 -12.15 -8.97 -2.28
CA SER A 127 -12.54 -7.63 -1.82
C SER A 127 -14.03 -7.48 -1.47
N GLY A 128 -14.79 -8.57 -1.37
CA GLY A 128 -16.25 -8.54 -1.20
C GLY A 128 -16.99 -8.20 -2.50
N PRO A 129 -18.33 -8.05 -2.45
CA PRO A 129 -19.14 -7.82 -3.64
C PRO A 129 -18.75 -6.50 -4.31
N VAL A 130 -18.42 -6.57 -5.60
CA VAL A 130 -18.24 -5.38 -6.43
C VAL A 130 -19.63 -4.90 -6.81
N LEU A 131 -20.01 -3.72 -6.33
CA LEU A 131 -21.17 -3.01 -6.86
C LEU A 131 -20.81 -2.58 -8.29
N ALA A 132 -21.11 -3.43 -9.26
CA ALA A 132 -21.06 -3.05 -10.66
C ALA A 132 -22.03 -1.88 -10.82
N LYS A 133 -21.54 -0.72 -11.25
CA LYS A 133 -22.43 0.25 -11.89
C LYS A 133 -22.95 -0.48 -13.12
N GLU A 134 -24.26 -0.69 -13.19
CA GLU A 134 -24.92 -1.01 -14.44
C GLU A 134 -24.37 -0.03 -15.47
N ALA A 135 -23.73 -0.57 -16.51
CA ALA A 135 -23.33 0.24 -17.64
C ALA A 135 -24.60 0.92 -18.13
N GLU A 136 -24.61 2.25 -18.03
CA GLU A 136 -25.67 3.09 -18.57
C GLU A 136 -25.79 2.69 -20.05
N ALA A 137 -26.82 1.89 -20.36
CA ALA A 137 -27.11 1.45 -21.70
C ALA A 137 -27.45 2.71 -22.50
N ALA A 138 -26.55 3.06 -23.42
CA ALA A 138 -26.78 4.11 -24.41
C ALA A 138 -27.77 3.61 -25.48
#